data_AF-A0A1Z8TXI3-F1
#
_entry.id   AF-A0A1Z8TXI3-F1
#
_cell.length_a   1.000
_cell.length_b   1.000
_cell.length_c   1.000
_cell.angle_alpha   90.00
_cell.angle_beta   90.00
_cell.angle_gamma   90.00
#
_symmetry.space_group_name_H-M   'P 1'
#
loop_
_entity.id
_entity.type
_entity.pdbx_description
1 polymer ?
#
loop_
_entity_poly.entity_id
_entity_poly.type
_entity_poly.pdbx_seq_one_letter_code
_entity_poly.pdbx_strand_id
1 'polypeptide(L)'
;MNKLLSITLAALLVCPLVYAQGPLEKVKMDVMGPKDGKLKRRVKVPIRLIVDHMVENGALTQEEIDASREESADLRRQLHDARKAGDKDIARQIKDQMRARRSEMRADHKRYLEENSDLRQQIDDMKAAVREKRREKRMERPVKEPKVKDILKDLRDDKVEG
;
A
#
# COMPACT_ATOMS: atom_id res chain seq x y z
N MET A 1 -73.92 -1.86 11.79
CA MET A 1 -74.02 -2.20 10.35
C MET A 1 -72.87 -1.45 9.69
N ASN A 2 -71.72 -2.00 9.31
CA ASN A 2 -71.44 -3.30 8.70
C ASN A 2 -70.05 -3.79 9.17
N LYS A 3 -70.03 -4.81 10.02
CA LYS A 3 -68.84 -5.62 10.38
C LYS A 3 -68.49 -6.57 9.21
N LEU A 4 -68.38 -6.03 8.00
CA LEU A 4 -68.20 -6.79 6.75
C LEU A 4 -67.16 -6.19 5.80
N LEU A 5 -66.37 -5.21 6.26
CA LEU A 5 -65.31 -4.57 5.46
C LEU A 5 -63.89 -4.81 6.00
N SER A 6 -63.72 -5.63 7.03
CA SER A 6 -62.41 -5.93 7.64
C SER A 6 -61.88 -7.34 7.36
N ILE A 7 -62.55 -8.14 6.52
CA ILE A 7 -62.19 -9.54 6.25
C ILE A 7 -61.55 -9.74 4.86
N THR A 8 -61.59 -8.74 3.98
CA THR A 8 -60.97 -8.82 2.64
C THR A 8 -59.56 -8.24 2.56
N LEU A 9 -59.00 -7.69 3.65
CA LEU A 9 -57.62 -7.19 3.69
C LEU A 9 -56.64 -8.10 4.48
N ALA A 10 -57.13 -9.23 5.02
CA ALA A 10 -56.35 -10.15 5.84
C ALA A 10 -56.26 -11.57 5.25
N ALA A 11 -56.56 -11.73 3.97
CA ALA A 11 -56.42 -12.99 3.21
C ALA A 11 -55.20 -12.97 2.25
N LEU A 12 -54.28 -12.01 2.41
CA LEU A 12 -52.93 -12.02 1.81
C LEU A 12 -51.85 -12.48 2.79
N LEU A 13 -52.24 -12.98 3.97
CA LEU A 13 -51.31 -13.29 5.07
C LEU A 13 -51.02 -14.79 5.27
N VAL A 14 -51.52 -15.70 4.42
CA VAL A 14 -51.08 -17.11 4.49
C VAL A 14 -51.15 -17.77 3.11
N CYS A 15 -50.03 -17.75 2.39
CA CYS A 15 -49.64 -18.85 1.52
C CYS A 15 -48.09 -18.88 1.41
N PRO A 16 -47.51 -20.07 1.31
CA PRO A 16 -46.40 -20.49 2.16
C PRO A 16 -45.02 -20.28 1.53
N LEU A 17 -44.00 -20.35 2.40
CA LEU A 17 -42.68 -20.91 2.15
C LEU A 17 -42.68 -21.93 0.99
N VAL A 18 -42.34 -21.46 -0.21
CA VAL A 18 -41.89 -22.31 -1.31
C VAL A 18 -40.65 -21.66 -1.89
N TYR A 19 -39.51 -22.08 -1.33
CA TYR A 19 -38.40 -22.60 -2.12
C TYR A 19 -38.12 -21.85 -3.44
N ALA A 20 -37.69 -20.60 -3.35
CA ALA A 20 -36.83 -20.03 -4.37
C ALA A 20 -35.40 -20.57 -4.13
N GLN A 21 -35.20 -21.86 -4.45
CA GLN A 21 -33.89 -22.39 -4.83
C GLN A 21 -33.51 -21.77 -6.16
N GLY A 22 -33.12 -20.50 -6.15
CA GLY A 22 -32.19 -19.99 -7.14
C GLY A 22 -30.81 -20.51 -6.77
N PRO A 23 -30.02 -21.09 -7.70
CA PRO A 23 -28.65 -21.44 -7.39
C PRO A 23 -27.97 -20.15 -6.94
N LEU A 24 -27.44 -20.17 -5.72
CA LEU A 24 -26.52 -19.15 -5.23
C LEU A 24 -25.47 -18.99 -6.31
N GLU A 25 -25.61 -17.95 -7.14
CA GLU A 25 -24.55 -17.52 -8.03
C GLU A 25 -23.36 -17.35 -7.12
N LYS A 26 -22.37 -18.22 -7.33
CA LYS A 26 -21.06 -18.10 -6.72
C LYS A 26 -20.56 -16.75 -7.20
N VAL A 27 -20.84 -15.70 -6.45
CA VAL A 27 -20.04 -14.49 -6.44
C VAL A 27 -18.67 -15.00 -6.00
N LYS A 28 -17.89 -15.43 -6.98
CA LYS A 28 -16.46 -15.47 -6.88
C LYS A 28 -16.10 -14.01 -6.69
N MET A 29 -16.11 -13.56 -5.44
CA MET A 29 -15.19 -12.53 -5.07
C MET A 29 -13.84 -13.11 -5.46
N ASP A 30 -13.30 -12.62 -6.58
CA ASP A 30 -11.88 -12.63 -6.79
C ASP A 30 -11.31 -11.77 -5.65
N VAL A 31 -11.22 -12.37 -4.46
CA VAL A 31 -10.28 -11.95 -3.43
C VAL A 31 -8.96 -12.16 -4.13
N MET A 32 -8.50 -11.09 -4.78
CA MET A 32 -7.19 -11.02 -5.39
C MET A 32 -6.23 -11.29 -4.25
N GLY A 33 -5.87 -12.56 -4.09
CA GLY A 33 -4.90 -13.01 -3.11
C GLY A 33 -3.64 -12.19 -3.30
N PRO A 34 -2.84 -11.99 -2.24
CA PRO A 34 -1.65 -11.16 -2.32
C PRO A 34 -0.82 -11.66 -3.51
N LYS A 35 -0.77 -10.87 -4.58
CA LYS A 35 0.10 -11.18 -5.71
C LYS A 35 1.50 -11.15 -5.13
N ASP A 36 2.06 -12.33 -4.89
CA ASP A 36 3.43 -12.57 -4.47
C ASP A 36 4.41 -12.25 -5.61
N GLY A 37 4.25 -11.07 -6.21
CA GLY A 37 5.29 -10.40 -6.93
C GLY A 37 6.23 -9.81 -5.89
N LYS A 38 7.45 -10.34 -5.85
CA LYS A 38 8.61 -9.95 -5.03
C LYS A 38 8.75 -8.43 -4.84
N LEU A 39 7.92 -7.85 -3.98
CA LEU A 39 8.04 -6.47 -3.53
C LEU A 39 8.95 -6.50 -2.33
N LYS A 40 10.26 -6.41 -2.59
CA LYS A 40 11.24 -5.88 -1.63
C LYS A 40 10.92 -4.39 -1.36
N ARG A 41 9.68 -4.04 -1.01
CA ARG A 41 9.37 -2.72 -0.47
C ARG A 41 9.90 -2.72 0.96
N ARG A 42 11.07 -2.10 1.12
CA ARG A 42 11.46 -1.49 2.39
C ARG A 42 10.22 -0.76 2.91
N VAL A 43 9.89 -0.92 4.19
CA VAL A 43 8.83 -0.14 4.82
C VAL A 43 9.25 1.32 4.64
N LYS A 44 8.73 1.98 3.61
CA LYS A 44 8.76 3.44 3.60
C LYS A 44 7.83 3.77 4.76
N VAL A 45 8.41 4.33 5.82
CA VAL A 45 7.63 5.09 6.80
C VAL A 45 6.62 5.91 5.99
N PRO A 46 5.31 5.80 6.28
CA PRO A 46 4.31 6.36 5.41
C PRO A 46 4.40 7.87 5.54
N ILE A 47 5.15 8.50 4.63
CA ILE A 47 5.02 9.92 4.30
C ILE A 47 3.53 10.27 4.18
N ARG A 48 2.73 9.31 3.69
CA ARG A 48 1.28 9.38 3.67
C ARG A 48 0.66 9.68 5.04
N LEU A 49 1.06 9.02 6.12
CA LEU A 49 0.54 9.32 7.47
C LEU A 49 0.89 10.74 7.92
N ILE A 50 2.10 11.21 7.58
CA ILE A 50 2.51 12.59 7.89
C ILE A 50 1.63 13.57 7.11
N VAL A 51 1.47 13.34 5.80
CA VAL A 51 0.65 14.19 4.93
C VAL A 51 -0.82 14.16 5.34
N ASP A 52 -1.36 12.98 5.66
CA ASP A 52 -2.75 12.81 6.12
C ASP A 52 -2.95 13.60 7.43
N HIS A 53 -2.03 13.50 8.39
CA HIS A 53 -2.07 14.30 9.63
C HIS A 53 -1.90 15.80 9.36
N MET A 54 -1.08 16.20 8.38
CA MET A 54 -0.95 17.61 7.99
C MET A 54 -2.26 18.16 7.39
N VAL A 55 -2.97 17.35 6.60
CA VAL A 55 -4.27 17.72 6.03
C VAL A 55 -5.33 17.81 7.12
N GLU A 56 -5.39 16.82 8.01
CA GLU A 56 -6.37 16.77 9.11
C GLU A 56 -6.23 17.97 10.06
N ASN A 57 -5.00 18.42 10.32
CA ASN A 57 -4.73 19.59 11.16
C ASN A 57 -4.72 20.93 10.39
N GLY A 58 -5.02 20.91 9.09
CA GLY A 58 -5.02 22.12 8.25
C GLY A 58 -3.63 22.73 8.01
N ALA A 59 -2.56 22.02 8.34
CA ALA A 59 -1.18 22.41 8.03
C ALA A 59 -0.83 22.24 6.54
N LEU A 60 -1.68 21.51 5.80
CA LEU A 60 -1.58 21.34 4.36
C LEU A 60 -2.98 21.32 3.76
N THR A 61 -3.21 22.10 2.73
CA THR A 61 -4.50 22.13 2.01
C THR A 61 -4.51 21.13 0.87
N GLN A 62 -5.71 20.70 0.46
CA GLN A 62 -5.86 19.81 -0.70
C GLN A 62 -5.38 20.49 -2.00
N GLU A 63 -5.56 21.81 -2.11
CA GLU A 63 -5.09 22.60 -3.25
C GLU A 63 -3.55 22.58 -3.37
N GLU A 64 -2.82 22.73 -2.25
CA GLU A 64 -1.36 22.63 -2.23
C GLU A 64 -0.86 21.23 -2.61
N ILE A 65 -1.59 20.18 -2.21
CA ILE A 65 -1.28 18.81 -2.62
C ILE A 65 -1.43 18.65 -4.12
N ASP A 66 -2.51 19.17 -4.70
CA ASP A 66 -2.80 19.01 -6.12
C ASP A 66 -1.87 19.88 -6.97
N ALA A 67 -1.59 21.12 -6.57
CA ALA A 67 -0.54 21.95 -7.19
C ALA A 67 0.83 21.24 -7.15
N SER A 68 1.19 20.66 -6.00
CA SER A 68 2.45 19.92 -5.87
C SER A 68 2.51 18.67 -6.76
N ARG A 69 1.37 18.02 -7.01
CA ARG A 69 1.25 16.87 -7.92
C ARG A 69 1.40 17.30 -9.37
N GLU A 70 0.77 18.40 -9.77
CA GLU A 70 0.86 18.97 -11.11
C GLU A 70 2.29 19.38 -11.44
N GLU A 71 2.94 20.15 -10.57
CA GLU A 71 4.37 20.50 -10.71
C GLU A 71 5.25 19.25 -10.85
N SER A 72 4.96 18.21 -10.05
CA SER A 72 5.68 16.94 -10.13
C SER A 72 5.43 16.17 -11.43
N ALA A 73 4.26 16.33 -12.03
CA ALA A 73 3.91 15.71 -13.31
C ALA A 73 4.60 16.46 -14.45
N ASP A 74 4.62 17.79 -14.40
CA ASP A 74 5.25 18.62 -15.42
C ASP A 74 6.77 18.45 -15.44
N LEU A 75 7.44 18.40 -14.28
CA LEU A 75 8.87 18.08 -14.23
C LEU A 75 9.18 16.69 -14.82
N ARG A 76 8.27 15.72 -14.67
CA ARG A 76 8.45 14.40 -15.30
C ARG A 76 8.26 14.44 -16.81
N ARG A 77 7.31 15.23 -17.30
CA ARG A 77 7.09 15.47 -18.74
C ARG A 77 8.32 16.14 -19.35
N GLN A 78 8.78 17.24 -18.77
CA GLN A 78 10.00 17.94 -19.20
C GLN A 78 11.21 17.00 -19.20
N LEU A 79 11.37 16.16 -18.17
CA LEU A 79 12.47 15.18 -18.12
C LEU A 79 12.35 14.12 -19.22
N HIS A 80 11.13 13.68 -19.53
CA HIS A 80 10.86 12.74 -20.60
C HIS A 80 11.21 13.37 -21.96
N ASP A 81 10.79 14.61 -22.19
CA ASP A 81 10.98 15.32 -23.44
C ASP A 81 12.46 15.65 -23.67
N ALA A 82 13.18 16.11 -22.65
CA ALA A 82 14.63 16.34 -22.70
C ALA A 82 15.40 15.04 -23.03
N ARG A 83 14.98 13.89 -22.50
CA ARG A 83 15.59 12.59 -22.86
C ARG A 83 15.30 12.19 -24.30
N LYS A 84 14.09 12.47 -24.78
CA LYS A 84 13.68 12.16 -26.15
C LYS A 84 14.41 13.05 -27.17
N ALA A 85 14.66 14.32 -26.81
CA ALA A 85 15.46 15.25 -27.58
C ALA A 85 16.96 14.92 -27.58
N GLY A 86 17.43 14.12 -26.61
CA GLY A 86 18.85 13.76 -26.48
C GLY A 86 19.67 14.75 -25.64
N ASP A 87 19.03 15.79 -25.10
CA ASP A 87 19.66 16.84 -24.28
C ASP A 87 19.96 16.35 -22.87
N LYS A 88 21.13 15.71 -22.73
CA LYS A 88 21.58 15.11 -21.46
C LYS A 88 21.76 16.14 -20.35
N ASP A 89 22.15 17.37 -20.67
CA ASP A 89 22.40 18.42 -19.67
C ASP A 89 21.09 18.95 -19.09
N ILE A 90 20.09 19.23 -19.95
CA ILE A 90 18.74 19.61 -19.53
C ILE A 90 18.12 18.48 -18.70
N ALA A 91 18.24 17.23 -19.15
CA ALA A 91 17.74 16.08 -18.40
C ALA A 91 18.45 15.88 -17.04
N ARG A 92 19.70 16.33 -16.88
CA ARG A 92 20.39 16.34 -15.58
C ARG A 92 19.88 17.46 -14.69
N GLN A 93 19.77 18.68 -15.19
CA GLN A 93 19.24 19.82 -14.45
C GLN A 93 17.84 19.54 -13.89
N ILE A 94 16.94 18.98 -14.71
CA ILE A 94 15.58 18.62 -14.25
C ILE A 94 15.64 17.54 -13.17
N LYS A 95 16.52 16.54 -13.29
CA LYS A 95 16.71 15.52 -12.25
C LYS A 95 17.20 16.12 -10.94
N ASP A 96 18.12 17.08 -11.01
CA ASP A 96 18.67 17.76 -9.84
C ASP A 96 17.63 18.64 -9.16
N GLN A 97 16.81 19.38 -9.93
CA GLN A 97 15.65 20.10 -9.42
C GLN A 97 14.65 19.14 -8.71
N MET A 98 14.31 18.02 -9.34
CA MET A 98 13.46 16.99 -8.72
C MET A 98 14.10 16.37 -7.47
N ARG A 99 15.43 16.35 -7.37
CA ARG A 99 16.16 15.84 -6.19
C ARG A 99 16.15 16.86 -5.06
N ALA A 100 16.38 18.14 -5.36
CA ALA A 100 16.32 19.26 -4.43
C ALA A 100 14.93 19.36 -3.79
N ARG A 101 13.86 19.38 -4.61
CA ARG A 101 12.47 19.42 -4.13
C ARG A 101 12.10 18.25 -3.22
N ARG A 102 12.59 17.05 -3.54
CA ARG A 102 12.44 15.86 -2.67
C ARG A 102 13.25 15.94 -1.38
N SER A 103 14.32 16.73 -1.36
CA SER A 103 15.11 16.97 -0.15
C SER A 103 14.40 17.95 0.76
N GLU A 104 13.91 19.06 0.21
CA GLU A 104 13.13 20.08 0.91
C GLU A 104 11.88 19.48 1.56
N MET A 105 11.04 18.80 0.78
CA MET A 105 9.85 18.12 1.31
C MET A 105 10.18 17.12 2.44
N ARG A 106 11.35 16.46 2.38
CA ARG A 106 11.79 15.56 3.46
C ARG A 106 12.21 16.33 4.71
N ALA A 107 12.81 17.50 4.55
CA ALA A 107 13.17 18.38 5.66
C ALA A 107 11.90 18.95 6.31
N ASP A 108 10.91 19.36 5.52
CA ASP A 108 9.64 19.89 6.03
C ASP A 108 8.88 18.84 6.82
N HIS A 109 8.73 17.63 6.28
CA HIS A 109 8.14 16.52 7.03
C HIS A 109 8.92 16.18 8.32
N LYS A 110 10.25 16.36 8.33
CA LYS A 110 11.06 16.14 9.53
C LYS A 110 10.77 17.19 10.60
N ARG A 111 10.69 18.47 10.21
CA ARG A 111 10.33 19.57 11.11
C ARG A 111 8.94 19.36 11.69
N TYR A 112 7.97 19.03 10.83
CA TYR A 112 6.61 18.73 11.26
C TYR A 112 6.55 17.58 12.27
N LEU A 113 7.36 16.53 12.08
CA LEU A 113 7.46 15.42 13.04
C LEU A 113 8.16 15.78 14.35
N GLU A 114 9.07 16.75 14.33
CA GLU A 114 9.73 17.25 15.55
C GLU A 114 8.75 18.08 16.40
N GLU A 115 7.83 18.80 15.75
CA GLU A 115 6.76 19.57 16.39
C GLU A 115 5.60 18.70 16.88
N ASN A 116 5.39 17.52 16.28
CA ASN A 116 4.28 16.61 16.60
C ASN A 116 4.80 15.29 17.20
N SER A 117 5.02 15.28 18.52
CA SER A 117 5.51 14.10 19.27
C SER A 117 4.59 12.88 19.15
N ASP A 118 3.28 13.10 19.12
CA ASP A 118 2.29 12.02 19.11
C ASP A 118 2.28 11.28 17.77
N LEU A 119 2.35 12.04 16.66
CA LEU A 119 2.51 11.50 15.31
C LEU A 119 3.83 10.72 15.19
N ARG A 120 4.91 11.21 15.80
CA ARG A 120 6.19 10.52 15.84
C ARG A 120 6.08 9.18 16.56
N GLN A 121 5.39 9.14 17.71
CA GLN A 121 5.14 7.91 18.45
C GLN A 121 4.32 6.91 17.64
N GLN A 122 3.22 7.37 17.01
CA GLN A 122 2.38 6.53 16.14
C GLN A 122 3.19 5.91 14.99
N ILE A 123 4.10 6.67 14.40
CA ILE A 123 5.01 6.18 13.36
C ILE A 123 5.96 5.10 13.90
N ASP A 124 6.51 5.30 15.09
CA ASP A 124 7.46 4.36 15.69
C ASP A 124 6.78 3.05 16.11
N ASP A 125 5.56 3.12 16.63
CA ASP A 125 4.74 1.95 16.97
C ASP A 125 4.41 1.12 15.72
N MET A 126 4.00 1.80 14.63
CA MET A 126 3.76 1.12 13.35
C MET A 126 5.05 0.49 12.79
N LYS A 127 6.21 1.15 12.91
CA LYS A 127 7.49 0.54 12.51
C LYS A 127 7.79 -0.70 13.35
N ALA A 128 7.50 -0.66 14.66
CA ALA A 128 7.69 -1.80 15.56
C ALA A 128 6.79 -2.97 15.15
N ALA A 129 5.49 -2.73 14.95
CA ALA A 129 4.53 -3.74 14.50
C ALA A 129 4.95 -4.39 13.17
N VAL A 130 5.45 -3.61 12.21
CA VAL A 130 5.94 -4.17 10.95
C VAL A 130 7.23 -4.98 11.13
N ARG A 131 8.14 -4.56 12.03
CA ARG A 131 9.35 -5.33 12.35
C ARG A 131 8.99 -6.65 13.03
N GLU A 132 8.03 -6.65 13.92
CA GLU A 132 7.53 -7.85 14.60
C GLU A 132 6.89 -8.83 13.60
N LYS A 133 5.96 -8.36 12.77
CA LYS A 133 5.37 -9.18 11.69
C LYS A 133 6.42 -9.75 10.73
N ARG A 134 7.53 -9.05 10.52
CA ARG A 134 8.66 -9.55 9.73
C ARG A 134 9.48 -10.61 10.46
N ARG A 135 9.59 -10.53 11.79
CA ARG A 135 10.24 -11.55 12.63
C ARG A 135 9.38 -12.80 12.68
N GLU A 136 8.09 -12.67 12.95
CA GLU A 136 7.11 -13.75 12.90
C GLU A 136 7.17 -14.50 11.56
N LYS A 137 7.06 -13.79 10.43
CA LYS A 137 7.24 -14.36 9.08
C LYS A 137 8.61 -14.97 8.81
N ARG A 138 9.64 -14.71 9.62
CA ARG A 138 10.93 -15.40 9.52
C ARG A 138 10.93 -16.68 10.32
N MET A 139 10.29 -16.68 11.49
CA MET A 139 10.15 -17.85 12.36
C MET A 139 9.18 -18.89 11.75
N GLU A 140 8.14 -18.44 11.04
CA GLU A 140 7.18 -19.30 10.33
C GLU A 140 7.73 -19.91 9.03
N ARG A 141 8.88 -19.43 8.53
CA ARG A 141 9.45 -19.99 7.31
C ARG A 141 10.03 -21.37 7.67
N PRO A 142 9.58 -22.45 7.02
CA PRO A 142 10.28 -23.73 7.17
C PRO A 142 11.74 -23.53 6.76
N VAL A 143 12.65 -24.10 7.54
CA VAL A 143 14.06 -24.20 7.17
C VAL A 143 14.07 -24.89 5.81
N LYS A 144 14.45 -24.16 4.77
CA LYS A 144 14.56 -24.77 3.44
C LYS A 144 15.66 -25.81 3.56
N GLU A 145 15.33 -27.07 3.30
CA GLU A 145 16.33 -28.10 3.15
C GLU A 145 17.39 -27.61 2.15
N PRO A 146 18.69 -27.76 2.49
CA PRO A 146 19.75 -27.36 1.59
C PRO A 146 19.51 -28.03 0.24
N LYS A 147 19.63 -27.28 -0.85
CA LYS A 147 19.45 -27.89 -2.17
C LYS A 147 20.57 -28.92 -2.34
N VAL A 148 20.26 -30.04 -2.98
CA VAL A 148 21.24 -31.11 -3.28
C VAL A 148 22.54 -30.56 -3.90
N LYS A 149 22.45 -29.46 -4.67
CA LYS A 149 23.61 -28.76 -5.24
C LYS A 149 24.54 -28.10 -4.22
N ASP A 150 24.00 -27.61 -3.11
CA ASP A 150 24.76 -26.99 -2.02
C ASP A 150 25.47 -28.10 -1.24
N ILE A 151 24.79 -29.22 -0.97
CA ILE A 151 25.36 -30.42 -0.32
C ILE A 151 26.50 -31.03 -1.15
N LEU A 152 26.32 -31.14 -2.48
CA LEU A 152 27.35 -31.66 -3.38
C LEU A 152 28.58 -30.75 -3.50
N LYS A 153 28.41 -29.45 -3.25
CA LYS A 153 29.51 -28.49 -3.29
C LYS A 153 30.35 -28.63 -2.01
N ASP A 154 29.70 -28.67 -0.85
CA ASP A 154 30.38 -28.85 0.43
C ASP A 154 31.16 -30.18 0.46
N LEU A 155 30.56 -31.29 -0.02
CA LEU A 155 31.24 -32.59 -0.15
C LEU A 155 32.40 -32.61 -1.17
N ARG A 156 32.39 -31.69 -2.15
CA ARG A 156 33.48 -31.58 -3.13
C ARG A 156 34.62 -30.75 -2.55
N ASP A 157 34.31 -29.70 -1.80
CA ASP A 157 35.29 -28.84 -1.16
C ASP A 157 36.01 -29.60 0.00
N ASP A 158 35.29 -30.42 0.77
CA ASP A 158 35.86 -31.31 1.81
C ASP A 158 36.82 -32.39 1.25
N LYS A 159 36.66 -32.78 -0.02
CA LYS A 159 37.52 -33.78 -0.69
C LYS A 159 38.79 -33.18 -1.31
N VAL A 160 38.92 -31.86 -1.35
CA VAL A 160 40.07 -31.16 -1.93
C VAL A 160 41.05 -30.71 -0.84
N GLU A 161 40.61 -30.62 0.41
CA GLU A 161 41.44 -30.20 1.55
C GLU A 161 41.99 -31.36 2.43
N GLY A 162 41.72 -32.62 2.08
CA GLY A 162 42.27 -33.82 2.74
C GLY A 162 43.22 -34.60 1.85
#